data_AF-A0A8T6VSK4-F1
#
_entry.id   AF-A0A8T6VSK4-F1
#
_cell.length_a   1.000
_cell.length_b   1.000
_cell.length_c   1.000
_cell.angle_alpha   90.00
_cell.angle_beta   90.00
_cell.angle_gamma   90.00
#
_symmetry.space_group_name_H-M   'P 1'
#
loop_
_entity.id
_entity.type
_entity.pdbx_description
1 polymer ?
#
loop_
_entity_poly.entity_id
_entity_poly.type
_entity_poly.pdbx_seq_one_letter_code
_entity_poly.pdbx_strand_id
1 'polypeptide(L)'
;MIRKKIAKPLDGVGIAIHYGCHLIRPGDVTEMSPTVLDELVEVTGAKVIEYPLWKQCCGATVLPVDEDLAIRLARDKLRSMKEAGAIFATVV
;
A
#
# COMPACT_ATOMS: atom_id res chain seq x y z
N MET A 1 -5.71 -21.03 -2.47
CA MET A 1 -5.23 -21.97 -1.40
C MET A 1 -5.12 -21.31 -0.02
N ILE A 2 -4.73 -20.04 0.08
CA ILE A 2 -4.61 -19.28 1.35
C ILE A 2 -5.94 -19.01 2.08
N ARG A 3 -7.05 -18.79 1.37
CA ARG A 3 -8.36 -18.46 1.97
C ARG A 3 -8.78 -19.40 3.12
N LYS A 4 -8.50 -20.71 3.00
CA LYS A 4 -8.82 -21.72 4.03
C LYS A 4 -7.95 -21.63 5.29
N LYS A 5 -6.88 -20.84 5.26
CA LYS A 5 -5.94 -20.63 6.38
C LYS A 5 -6.24 -19.34 7.16
N ILE A 6 -7.18 -18.52 6.71
CA ILE A 6 -7.61 -17.31 7.42
C ILE A 6 -8.37 -17.73 8.69
N ALA A 7 -7.74 -17.54 9.85
CA ALA A 7 -8.33 -17.85 11.14
C ALA A 7 -9.19 -16.71 11.71
N LYS A 8 -8.86 -15.46 11.34
CA LYS A 8 -9.57 -14.25 11.73
C LYS A 8 -9.77 -13.35 10.51
N PRO A 9 -10.95 -13.36 9.89
CA PRO A 9 -11.27 -12.48 8.79
C PRO A 9 -11.18 -11.00 9.19
N LEU A 10 -10.83 -10.15 8.25
CA LEU A 10 -10.80 -8.69 8.37
C LEU A 10 -12.03 -8.06 7.70
N ASP A 11 -13.17 -8.74 7.80
CA ASP A 11 -14.41 -8.36 7.11
C ASP A 11 -14.79 -6.91 7.42
N GLY A 12 -15.00 -6.12 6.36
CA GLY A 12 -15.40 -4.71 6.48
C GLY A 12 -14.29 -3.74 6.85
N VAL A 13 -13.05 -4.21 7.05
CA VAL A 13 -11.89 -3.34 7.32
C VAL A 13 -11.40 -2.72 6.01
N GLY A 14 -11.38 -1.39 5.93
CA GLY A 14 -10.81 -0.64 4.79
C GLY A 14 -9.30 -0.43 4.93
N ILE A 15 -8.53 -0.97 3.99
CA ILE A 15 -7.07 -0.94 3.96
C ILE A 15 -6.56 -0.24 2.70
N ALA A 16 -5.71 0.77 2.85
CA ALA A 16 -4.91 1.30 1.74
C ALA A 16 -3.56 0.56 1.63
N ILE A 17 -3.14 0.24 0.42
CA ILE A 17 -1.89 -0.51 0.18
C ILE A 17 -0.78 0.44 -0.26
N HIS A 18 0.37 0.41 0.43
CA HIS A 18 1.64 0.90 -0.09
C HIS A 18 2.38 -0.25 -0.79
N TYR A 19 2.27 -0.31 -2.12
CA TYR A 19 2.85 -1.39 -2.95
C TYR A 19 4.39 -1.43 -2.95
N GLY A 20 5.06 -0.35 -2.56
CA GLY A 20 6.52 -0.21 -2.68
C GLY A 20 6.98 0.07 -4.12
N CYS A 21 7.89 1.02 -4.29
CA CYS A 21 8.34 1.42 -5.64
C CYS A 21 9.13 0.33 -6.36
N HIS A 22 9.98 -0.42 -5.66
CA HIS A 22 10.82 -1.47 -6.25
C HIS A 22 10.05 -2.75 -6.61
N LEU A 23 8.84 -2.92 -6.10
CA LEU A 23 7.99 -4.07 -6.48
C LEU A 23 7.36 -3.86 -7.87
N ILE A 24 7.02 -2.62 -8.21
CA ILE A 24 6.27 -2.27 -9.42
C ILE A 24 7.10 -1.50 -10.45
N ARG A 25 8.39 -1.24 -10.17
CA ARG A 25 9.28 -0.49 -11.05
C ARG A 25 10.71 -1.08 -11.07
N PRO A 26 11.36 -1.16 -12.23
CA PRO A 26 10.79 -0.91 -13.57
C PRO A 26 9.84 -2.06 -13.97
N GLY A 27 8.64 -1.71 -14.44
CA GLY A 27 7.51 -2.66 -14.55
C GLY A 27 7.73 -3.78 -15.57
N ASP A 28 8.52 -3.50 -16.60
CA ASP A 28 8.99 -4.42 -17.64
C ASP A 28 9.99 -5.46 -17.14
N VAL A 29 10.65 -5.19 -16.01
CA VAL A 29 11.57 -6.14 -15.36
C VAL A 29 10.88 -6.91 -14.24
N THR A 30 10.08 -6.22 -13.43
CA THR A 30 9.41 -6.85 -12.27
C THR A 30 8.28 -7.77 -12.67
N GLU A 31 7.60 -7.46 -13.79
CA GLU A 31 6.38 -8.15 -14.28
C GLU A 31 5.26 -8.30 -13.21
N MET A 32 5.38 -7.58 -12.09
CA MET A 32 4.48 -7.70 -10.96
C MET A 32 3.32 -6.73 -11.12
N SER A 33 2.12 -7.28 -11.28
CA SER A 33 0.89 -6.47 -11.24
C SER A 33 0.57 -6.05 -9.80
N PRO A 34 0.27 -4.76 -9.54
CA PRO A 34 -0.24 -4.30 -8.25
C PRO A 34 -1.46 -5.10 -7.76
N THR A 35 -2.30 -5.58 -8.68
CA THR A 35 -3.52 -6.34 -8.37
C THR A 35 -3.25 -7.62 -7.57
N VAL A 36 -2.05 -8.19 -7.65
CA VAL A 36 -1.68 -9.37 -6.85
C VAL A 36 -1.74 -9.05 -5.36
N LEU A 37 -1.33 -7.84 -4.95
CA LEU A 37 -1.41 -7.43 -3.54
C LEU A 37 -2.85 -7.12 -3.13
N ASP A 38 -3.67 -6.60 -4.05
CA ASP A 38 -5.09 -6.36 -3.81
C ASP A 38 -5.79 -7.68 -3.52
N GLU A 39 -5.61 -8.68 -4.39
CA GLU A 39 -6.18 -10.01 -4.23
C GLU A 39 -5.75 -10.68 -2.90
N LEU A 40 -4.49 -10.50 -2.49
CA LEU A 40 -3.98 -11.02 -1.22
C LEU A 40 -4.67 -10.36 -0.02
N VAL A 41 -4.88 -9.04 -0.07
CA VAL A 41 -5.61 -8.31 0.98
C VAL A 41 -7.08 -8.71 0.99
N GLU A 42 -7.73 -8.78 -0.17
CA GLU A 42 -9.15 -9.15 -0.30
C GLU A 42 -9.44 -10.59 0.15
N VAL A 43 -8.48 -11.52 0.00
CA VAL A 43 -8.60 -12.88 0.52
C VAL A 43 -8.81 -12.89 2.05
N THR A 44 -8.36 -11.86 2.77
CA THR A 44 -8.56 -11.74 4.22
C THR A 44 -9.98 -11.30 4.61
N GLY A 45 -10.79 -10.82 3.66
CA GLY A 45 -12.09 -10.18 3.93
C GLY A 45 -12.04 -8.65 4.02
N ALA A 46 -10.83 -8.08 4.06
CA ALA A 46 -10.64 -6.64 3.98
C ALA A 46 -11.06 -6.07 2.62
N LYS A 47 -11.37 -4.77 2.60
CA LYS A 47 -11.62 -3.99 1.38
C LYS A 47 -10.40 -3.13 1.07
N VAL A 48 -9.91 -3.22 -0.16
CA VAL A 48 -8.85 -2.32 -0.63
C VAL A 48 -9.45 -0.94 -0.89
N ILE A 49 -8.83 0.08 -0.31
CA ILE A 49 -9.20 1.48 -0.51
C ILE A 49 -8.27 2.09 -1.54
N GLU A 50 -8.83 2.48 -2.67
CA GLU A 50 -8.12 3.24 -3.69
C GLU A 50 -7.85 4.67 -3.21
N TYR A 51 -6.66 5.20 -3.50
CA TYR A 51 -6.30 6.55 -3.11
C TYR A 51 -5.41 7.21 -4.19
N PRO A 52 -5.52 8.54 -4.41
CA PRO A 52 -4.83 9.23 -5.50
C PRO A 52 -3.31 9.02 -5.55
N LEU A 53 -2.63 9.03 -4.40
CA LEU A 53 -1.16 8.98 -4.33
C LEU A 53 -0.60 7.54 -4.22
N TRP A 54 -1.31 6.54 -4.75
CA TRP A 54 -0.90 5.14 -4.62
C TRP A 54 0.47 4.83 -5.25
N LYS A 55 0.81 5.51 -6.35
CA LYS A 55 2.11 5.41 -7.02
C LYS A 55 3.22 6.27 -6.37
N GLN A 56 2.92 7.11 -5.39
CA GLN A 56 3.93 7.98 -4.77
C GLN A 56 4.91 7.17 -3.90
N CYS A 57 6.19 7.57 -3.92
CA CYS A 57 7.22 7.03 -3.01
C CYS A 57 6.88 7.36 -1.54
N CYS A 58 7.25 6.48 -0.60
CA CYS A 58 7.11 6.75 0.83
C CYS A 58 8.21 7.67 1.40
N GLY A 59 9.31 7.87 0.67
CA GLY A 59 10.44 8.70 1.10
C GLY A 59 11.49 7.98 1.96
N ALA A 60 11.27 6.72 2.35
CA ALA A 60 12.16 5.99 3.26
C ALA A 60 13.63 5.95 2.82
N THR A 61 13.90 5.76 1.52
CA THR A 61 15.27 5.71 0.99
C THR A 61 15.94 7.09 0.84
N VAL A 62 15.16 8.16 0.85
CA VAL A 62 15.65 9.55 0.79
C VAL A 62 15.93 10.12 2.18
N LEU A 63 15.34 9.53 3.22
CA LEU A 63 15.49 9.94 4.61
C LEU A 63 16.94 10.27 5.05
N PRO A 64 17.98 9.46 4.74
CA PRO A 64 19.34 9.78 5.17
C PRO A 64 20.00 10.94 4.41
N VAL A 65 19.39 11.41 3.32
CA VAL A 65 19.92 12.49 2.46
C VAL A 65 19.14 13.79 2.66
N ASP A 66 17.81 13.71 2.71
CA ASP A 66 16.90 14.84 2.87
C ASP A 66 15.69 14.41 3.71
N GLU A 67 15.79 14.65 5.01
CA GLU A 67 14.76 14.29 5.99
C GLU A 67 13.44 15.04 5.76
N ASP A 68 13.51 16.34 5.48
CA ASP A 68 12.33 17.18 5.26
C ASP A 68 11.53 16.72 4.04
N LEU A 69 12.21 16.35 2.96
CA LEU A 69 11.57 15.74 1.80
C LEU A 69 10.97 14.37 2.13
N ALA A 70 11.73 13.49 2.80
CA ALA A 70 11.26 12.16 3.15
C ALA A 70 9.98 12.20 4.01
N ILE A 71 9.95 13.04 5.04
CA ILE A 71 8.80 13.22 5.93
C ILE A 71 7.63 13.85 5.19
N ARG A 72 7.87 14.81 4.28
CA ARG A 72 6.80 15.35 3.40
C ARG A 72 6.15 14.27 2.54
N LEU A 73 6.94 13.42 1.87
CA LEU A 73 6.42 12.34 1.03
C LEU A 73 5.58 11.34 1.83
N ALA A 74 6.07 10.90 2.98
CA ALA A 74 5.32 10.00 3.86
C ALA A 74 4.00 10.63 4.31
N ARG A 75 4.03 11.89 4.75
CA ARG A 75 2.84 12.64 5.19
C ARG A 75 1.82 12.80 4.08
N ASP A 76 2.22 13.23 2.89
CA ASP A 76 1.28 13.45 1.78
C ASP A 76 0.60 12.14 1.38
N LYS A 77 1.36 11.05 1.33
CA LYS A 77 0.81 9.72 1.04
C LYS A 77 -0.18 9.26 2.10
N LEU A 78 0.17 9.36 3.38
CA LEU A 78 -0.73 8.99 4.49
C LEU A 78 -1.99 9.87 4.51
N ARG A 79 -1.86 11.17 4.22
CA ARG A 79 -3.00 12.08 4.10
C ARG A 79 -3.93 11.63 2.97
N SER A 80 -3.39 11.31 1.80
CA SER A 80 -4.17 10.81 0.66
C SER A 80 -4.92 9.51 0.99
N MET A 81 -4.29 8.58 1.73
CA MET A 81 -4.96 7.35 2.20
C MET A 81 -6.10 7.67 3.16
N LYS A 82 -5.86 8.56 4.12
CA LYS A 82 -6.86 8.97 5.13
C LYS A 82 -8.05 9.68 4.49
N GLU A 83 -7.80 10.60 3.56
CA GLU A 83 -8.84 11.34 2.83
C GLU A 83 -9.70 10.41 1.95
N ALA A 84 -9.13 9.31 1.46
CA ALA A 84 -9.87 8.26 0.75
C ALA A 84 -10.69 7.34 1.68
N GLY A 85 -10.60 7.51 3.00
CA GLY A 85 -11.36 6.73 3.98
C GLY A 85 -10.67 5.46 4.48
N ALA A 86 -9.37 5.30 4.23
CA ALA A 86 -8.61 4.19 4.78
C ALA A 86 -8.46 4.32 6.31
N ILE A 87 -8.78 3.25 7.03
CA ILE A 87 -8.60 3.17 8.49
C ILE A 87 -7.22 2.56 8.82
N PHE A 88 -6.75 1.66 7.96
CA PHE A 88 -5.43 1.05 8.07
C PHE A 88 -4.64 1.25 6.77
N ALA A 89 -3.32 1.28 6.91
CA ALA A 89 -2.39 1.16 5.79
C ALA A 89 -1.60 -0.13 5.96
N THR A 90 -1.40 -0.88 4.88
CA THR A 90 -0.45 -1.98 4.82
C THR A 90 0.74 -1.59 3.93
N VAL A 91 1.90 -2.13 4.25
CA VAL A 91 3.18 -1.85 3.59
C VAL A 91 3.79 -3.19 3.21
N VAL A 92 4.41 -3.26 2.02
CA VAL A 92 5.26 -4.40 1.63
C VAL A 92 6.60 -4.33 2.34
#